data_AF-A0A954ZI53-F1
#
_entry.id   AF-A0A954ZI53-F1
#
_cell.length_a   1.000
_cell.length_b   1.000
_cell.length_c   1.000
_cell.angle_alpha   90.00
_cell.angle_beta   90.00
_cell.angle_gamma   90.00
#
_symmetry.space_group_name_H-M   'P 1'
#
loop_
_entity.id
_entity.type
_entity.pdbx_description
1 polymer ?
#
loop_
_entity_poly.entity_id
_entity_poly.type
_entity_poly.pdbx_seq_one_letter_code
_entity_poly.pdbx_strand_id
1 'polypeptide(L)'
;RSYLAVRGGITVDPVLGSRSYDMLSAIGPRPLRAGDVLPVGAQSGGYPDLDQAPVAAITADRLELRVVPGPRDDWFTDADALVHTDWVASDRSDRVGMRLVGPPLVYREPDRQLPSEGATRGAIQVPKASKLLRLNSLTNGQPSSRQLAAGSPHRRR
;
A
#
# COMPACT_ATOMS: atom_id res chain seq x y z
N ARG A 1 7.64 -8.08 -5.96
CA ARG A 1 8.04 -6.87 -6.72
C ARG A 1 9.56 -6.82 -6.72
N SER A 2 10.17 -6.46 -7.84
CA SER A 2 11.63 -6.36 -7.96
C SER A 2 12.02 -4.93 -8.28
N TYR A 3 13.26 -4.55 -7.94
CA TYR A 3 13.80 -3.23 -8.19
C TYR A 3 15.09 -3.38 -9.00
N LEU A 4 15.22 -2.60 -10.06
CA LEU A 4 16.44 -2.46 -10.84
C LEU A 4 17.01 -1.08 -10.57
N ALA A 5 18.26 -1.03 -10.14
CA ALA A 5 19.00 0.21 -9.95
C ALA A 5 20.19 0.24 -10.91
N VAL A 6 20.50 1.43 -11.42
CA VAL A 6 21.70 1.70 -12.21
C VAL A 6 22.43 2.87 -11.57
N ARG A 7 23.76 2.80 -11.55
CA ARG A 7 24.60 3.89 -11.07
C ARG A 7 24.34 5.16 -11.89
N GLY A 8 24.20 6.30 -11.21
CA GLY A 8 23.76 7.56 -11.82
C GLY A 8 22.24 7.73 -11.85
N GLY A 9 21.48 6.64 -11.64
CA GLY A 9 20.02 6.64 -11.60
C GLY A 9 19.38 6.81 -12.98
N ILE A 10 18.06 6.58 -13.04
CA ILE A 10 17.26 6.83 -14.24
C ILE A 10 16.84 8.31 -14.23
N THR A 11 17.30 9.07 -15.23
CA THR A 11 17.20 10.54 -15.25
C THR A 11 16.15 11.06 -16.22
N VAL A 12 14.94 10.52 -16.12
CA VAL A 12 13.76 11.12 -16.78
C VAL A 12 13.40 12.48 -16.16
N ASP A 13 12.64 13.31 -16.88
CA ASP A 13 12.21 14.60 -16.35
C ASP A 13 11.32 14.43 -15.11
N PRO A 14 11.60 15.15 -14.02
CA PRO A 14 10.78 15.08 -12.82
C PRO A 14 9.46 15.82 -13.01
N VAL A 15 8.39 15.29 -12.41
CA VAL A 15 7.09 15.94 -12.30
C VAL A 15 6.83 16.21 -10.82
N LEU A 16 6.53 17.46 -10.46
CA LEU A 16 6.40 17.91 -9.06
C LEU A 16 7.64 17.55 -8.21
N GLY A 17 8.84 17.62 -8.80
CA GLY A 17 10.09 17.28 -8.12
C GLY A 17 10.34 15.79 -7.90
N SER A 18 9.49 14.90 -8.42
CA SER A 18 9.61 13.43 -8.27
C SER A 18 9.68 12.72 -9.63
N ARG A 19 10.32 11.55 -9.65
CA ARG A 19 10.33 10.63 -10.79
C ARG A 19 9.43 9.39 -10.57
N SER A 20 8.63 9.40 -9.51
CA SER A 20 7.68 8.33 -9.24
C SER A 20 6.43 8.48 -10.11
N TYR A 21 5.87 7.35 -10.55
CA TYR A 21 4.56 7.31 -11.17
C TYR A 21 3.47 7.04 -10.13
N ASP A 22 2.47 7.91 -10.08
CA ASP A 22 1.24 7.70 -9.32
C ASP A 22 0.17 7.09 -10.23
N MET A 23 -0.26 5.86 -9.90
CA MET A 23 -1.28 5.13 -10.65
C MET A 23 -2.67 5.75 -10.54
N LEU A 24 -2.97 6.45 -9.44
CA LEU A 24 -4.31 7.00 -9.18
C LEU A 24 -4.54 8.28 -9.98
N SER A 25 -3.56 9.19 -9.95
CA SER A 25 -3.64 10.49 -10.61
C SER A 25 -3.02 10.52 -12.01
N ALA A 26 -2.32 9.44 -12.41
CA ALA A 26 -1.52 9.36 -13.62
C ALA A 26 -0.43 10.44 -13.72
N ILE A 27 0.07 10.92 -12.57
CA ILE A 27 1.13 11.93 -12.48
C ILE A 27 2.50 11.25 -12.44
N GLY A 28 3.47 11.83 -13.15
CA GLY A 28 4.85 11.36 -13.22
C GLY A 28 5.18 10.66 -14.54
N PRO A 29 6.37 10.05 -14.63
CA PRO A 29 6.78 9.32 -15.83
C PRO A 29 5.82 8.15 -16.10
N ARG A 30 5.27 8.08 -17.31
CA ARG A 30 4.31 7.02 -17.68
C ARG A 30 4.89 5.61 -17.48
N PRO A 31 4.06 4.58 -17.29
CA PRO A 31 4.51 3.19 -17.31
C PRO A 31 5.31 2.89 -18.58
N LEU A 32 6.40 2.14 -18.38
CA LEU A 32 7.32 1.75 -19.45
C LEU A 32 6.61 0.88 -20.48
N ARG A 33 7.03 1.03 -21.73
CA ARG A 33 6.59 0.25 -22.89
C ARG A 33 7.81 -0.31 -23.61
N ALA A 34 7.60 -1.39 -24.37
CA ALA A 34 8.64 -1.93 -25.23
C ALA A 34 9.13 -0.85 -26.20
N GLY A 35 10.44 -0.71 -26.33
CA GLY A 35 11.09 0.32 -27.14
C GLY A 35 11.40 1.63 -26.41
N ASP A 36 10.98 1.80 -25.15
CA ASP A 36 11.36 2.98 -24.36
C ASP A 36 12.88 2.99 -24.09
N VAL A 37 13.50 4.15 -24.30
CA VAL A 37 14.92 4.40 -23.99
C VAL A 37 14.99 5.25 -22.73
N LEU A 38 15.67 4.75 -21.70
CA LEU A 38 15.79 5.42 -20.41
C LEU A 38 17.19 6.06 -20.25
N PRO A 39 17.27 7.39 -20.07
CA PRO A 39 18.55 8.04 -19.84
C PRO A 39 19.10 7.65 -18.46
N VAL A 40 20.42 7.47 -18.39
CA VAL A 40 21.16 7.20 -17.16
C VAL A 40 21.97 8.43 -16.80
N GLY A 41 21.92 8.81 -15.53
CA GLY A 41 22.63 9.98 -15.03
C GLY A 41 24.15 9.83 -15.07
N ALA A 42 24.85 10.97 -15.05
CA ALA A 42 26.30 10.98 -14.96
C ALA A 42 26.78 10.26 -13.69
N GLN A 43 27.88 9.53 -13.82
CA GLN A 43 28.50 8.83 -12.70
C GLN A 43 29.64 9.70 -12.13
N SER A 44 29.69 9.87 -10.81
CA SER A 44 30.81 10.53 -10.14
C SER A 44 31.77 9.50 -9.54
N GLY A 45 33.07 9.64 -9.83
CA GLY A 45 34.21 9.09 -9.08
C GLY A 45 34.31 7.57 -8.88
N GLY A 46 35.20 7.14 -7.99
CA GLY A 46 35.22 5.76 -7.46
C GLY A 46 34.06 5.52 -6.50
N TYR A 47 33.52 4.31 -6.47
CA TYR A 47 32.46 3.92 -5.53
C TYR A 47 33.03 2.85 -4.59
N PRO A 48 33.04 3.07 -3.27
CA PRO A 48 33.49 2.05 -2.34
C PRO A 48 32.47 0.92 -2.33
N ASP A 49 32.93 -0.31 -2.51
CA ASP A 49 32.10 -1.47 -2.29
C ASP A 49 31.88 -1.63 -0.78
N LEU A 50 30.62 -1.59 -0.35
CA LEU A 50 30.25 -1.63 1.06
C LEU A 50 29.45 -2.90 1.31
N ASP A 51 29.83 -3.61 2.37
CA ASP A 51 29.08 -4.77 2.85
C ASP A 51 27.62 -4.38 3.10
N GLN A 52 26.72 -5.10 2.45
CA GLN A 52 25.29 -4.92 2.63
C GLN A 52 24.80 -5.86 3.73
N ALA A 53 23.94 -5.35 4.62
CA ALA A 53 23.27 -6.20 5.58
C ALA A 53 22.45 -7.28 4.84
N PRO A 54 22.43 -8.53 5.33
CA PRO A 54 21.65 -9.59 4.72
C PRO A 54 20.16 -9.20 4.58
N VAL A 55 19.61 -9.42 3.39
CA VAL A 55 18.19 -9.18 3.11
C VAL A 55 17.39 -10.41 3.49
N ALA A 56 16.37 -10.25 4.33
CA ALA A 56 15.49 -11.35 4.71
C ALA A 56 14.75 -11.89 3.47
N ALA A 57 14.64 -13.21 3.38
CA ALA A 57 13.90 -13.86 2.30
C ALA A 57 12.41 -13.46 2.33
N ILE A 58 11.84 -13.31 1.13
CA ILE A 58 10.39 -13.25 0.96
C ILE A 58 9.92 -14.70 0.83
N THR A 59 9.22 -15.20 1.83
CA THR A 59 8.61 -16.54 1.79
C THR A 59 7.18 -16.46 1.27
N ALA A 60 6.65 -17.58 0.77
CA ALA A 60 5.27 -17.70 0.31
C ALA A 60 4.28 -17.99 1.45
N ASP A 61 4.76 -17.97 2.71
CA ASP A 61 3.97 -18.32 3.87
C ASP A 61 3.03 -17.18 4.30
N ARG A 62 2.18 -17.47 5.28
CA ARG A 62 1.30 -16.49 5.93
C ARG A 62 2.10 -15.25 6.37
N LEU A 63 1.62 -14.08 5.93
CA LEU A 63 2.18 -12.80 6.34
C LEU A 63 1.45 -12.27 7.57
N GLU A 64 2.17 -12.11 8.67
CA GLU A 64 1.67 -11.44 9.86
C GLU A 64 1.92 -9.93 9.79
N LEU A 65 0.87 -9.15 10.07
CA LEU A 65 0.90 -7.70 10.10
C LEU A 65 0.44 -7.21 11.47
N ARG A 66 1.19 -6.28 12.05
CA ARG A 66 0.76 -5.56 13.25
C ARG A 66 -0.12 -4.38 12.87
N VAL A 67 -1.21 -4.23 13.61
CA VAL A 67 -2.25 -3.24 13.36
C VAL A 67 -2.46 -2.45 14.65
N VAL A 68 -2.52 -1.13 14.53
CA VAL A 68 -2.99 -0.26 15.63
C VAL A 68 -4.51 -0.12 15.48
N PRO A 69 -5.31 -0.51 16.49
CA PRO A 69 -6.77 -0.40 16.43
C PRO A 69 -7.22 1.05 16.33
N GLY A 70 -8.40 1.26 15.73
CA GLY A 70 -9.02 2.56 15.60
C GLY A 70 -8.59 3.39 14.37
N PRO A 71 -9.28 4.49 14.07
CA PRO A 71 -10.16 5.22 14.98
C PRO A 71 -11.66 4.87 14.84
N ARG A 72 -12.02 3.79 14.13
CA ARG A 72 -13.42 3.40 13.84
C ARG A 72 -13.72 1.93 14.12
N ASP A 73 -12.94 1.28 14.96
CA ASP A 73 -13.20 -0.08 15.44
C ASP A 73 -14.56 -0.18 16.16
N ASP A 74 -14.99 0.89 16.83
CA ASP A 74 -16.31 1.03 17.45
C ASP A 74 -17.50 0.91 16.47
N TRP A 75 -17.28 1.06 15.16
CA TRP A 75 -18.35 0.97 14.15
C TRP A 75 -18.78 -0.47 13.85
N PHE A 76 -18.03 -1.45 14.32
CA PHE A 76 -18.24 -2.87 14.01
C PHE A 76 -18.79 -3.62 15.22
N THR A 77 -19.66 -4.59 14.97
CA THR A 77 -20.24 -5.43 16.02
C THR A 77 -19.15 -6.24 16.73
N ASP A 78 -18.18 -6.71 15.96
CA ASP A 78 -16.98 -7.42 16.38
C ASP A 78 -15.80 -6.95 15.51
N ALA A 79 -14.91 -6.14 16.10
CA ALA A 79 -13.71 -5.66 15.42
C ALA A 79 -12.55 -6.67 15.52
N ASP A 80 -12.56 -7.55 16.53
CA ASP A 80 -11.50 -8.54 16.76
C ASP A 80 -11.51 -9.64 15.69
N ALA A 81 -12.66 -9.82 15.02
CA ALA A 81 -12.74 -10.60 13.79
C ALA A 81 -11.67 -10.19 12.74
N LEU A 82 -11.19 -8.95 12.73
CA LEU A 82 -10.09 -8.53 11.84
C LEU A 82 -8.79 -9.29 12.11
N VAL A 83 -8.45 -9.52 13.38
CA VAL A 83 -7.16 -10.10 13.81
C VAL A 83 -7.24 -11.61 14.02
N HIS A 84 -8.45 -12.16 14.16
CA HIS A 84 -8.69 -13.60 14.30
C HIS A 84 -9.06 -14.31 12.99
N THR A 85 -9.05 -13.58 11.87
CA THR A 85 -9.37 -14.10 10.54
C THR A 85 -8.12 -14.21 9.66
N ASP A 86 -8.01 -15.31 8.93
CA ASP A 86 -7.04 -15.46 7.86
C ASP A 86 -7.57 -14.81 6.58
N TRP A 87 -6.88 -13.76 6.15
CA TRP A 87 -7.26 -12.97 4.97
C TRP A 87 -6.46 -13.38 3.75
N VAL A 88 -7.14 -13.51 2.60
CA VAL A 88 -6.51 -13.86 1.33
C VAL A 88 -6.33 -12.62 0.47
N ALA A 89 -5.11 -12.32 0.03
CA ALA A 89 -4.87 -11.24 -0.93
C ALA A 89 -5.49 -11.60 -2.29
N SER A 90 -6.40 -10.76 -2.79
CA SER A 90 -7.01 -10.91 -4.11
C SER A 90 -6.05 -10.44 -5.21
N ASP A 91 -6.18 -11.09 -6.38
CA ASP A 91 -5.63 -10.73 -7.69
C ASP A 91 -5.96 -9.30 -8.15
N ARG A 92 -6.99 -8.69 -7.58
CA ARG A 92 -7.35 -7.30 -7.84
C ARG A 92 -6.42 -6.30 -7.14
N SER A 93 -5.45 -6.71 -6.33
CA SER A 93 -4.56 -5.79 -5.58
C SER A 93 -3.61 -4.99 -6.47
N ASP A 94 -3.36 -3.71 -6.14
CA ASP A 94 -2.55 -2.80 -6.96
C ASP A 94 -1.67 -1.84 -6.10
N ARG A 95 -1.10 -0.79 -6.72
CA ARG A 95 -0.31 0.24 -6.01
C ARG A 95 -1.15 1.25 -5.23
N VAL A 96 -2.47 1.19 -5.32
CA VAL A 96 -3.42 2.02 -4.58
C VAL A 96 -3.84 1.31 -3.29
N GLY A 97 -4.00 0.00 -3.32
CA GLY A 97 -4.19 -0.80 -2.12
C GLY A 97 -4.20 -2.31 -2.35
N MET A 98 -3.97 -3.06 -1.28
CA MET A 98 -4.18 -4.50 -1.26
C MET A 98 -5.63 -4.82 -0.92
N ARG A 99 -6.27 -5.67 -1.72
CA ARG A 99 -7.64 -6.13 -1.52
C ARG A 99 -7.59 -7.49 -0.83
N LEU A 100 -8.22 -7.61 0.33
CA LEU A 100 -8.22 -8.83 1.14
C LEU A 100 -9.60 -9.45 1.12
N VAL A 101 -9.70 -10.75 0.85
CA VAL A 101 -10.94 -11.53 0.84
C VAL A 101 -11.05 -12.31 2.14
N GLY A 102 -12.22 -12.26 2.78
CA GLY A 102 -12.54 -13.03 3.98
C GLY A 102 -14.00 -12.87 4.40
N PRO A 103 -14.39 -13.43 5.56
CA PRO A 103 -15.65 -13.14 6.22
C PRO A 103 -15.89 -11.63 6.33
N PRO A 104 -17.10 -11.12 6.02
CA PRO A 104 -17.37 -9.69 6.09
C PRO A 104 -17.40 -9.21 7.54
N LEU A 105 -16.82 -8.04 7.80
CA LEU A 105 -17.00 -7.36 9.08
C LEU A 105 -18.36 -6.65 9.09
N VAL A 106 -19.12 -6.86 10.16
CA VAL A 106 -20.50 -6.37 10.28
C VAL A 106 -20.54 -5.01 10.98
N TYR A 107 -21.20 -4.06 10.35
CA TYR A 107 -21.43 -2.73 10.92
C TYR A 107 -22.53 -2.75 11.97
N ARG A 108 -22.33 -2.03 13.08
CA ARG A 108 -23.40 -1.76 14.06
C ARG A 108 -24.54 -0.97 13.44
N GLU A 109 -24.20 0.02 12.61
CA GLU A 109 -25.13 0.87 11.87
C GLU A 109 -24.80 0.85 10.36
N PRO A 110 -25.40 -0.07 9.58
CA PRO A 110 -25.08 -0.23 8.15
C PRO A 110 -25.37 1.02 7.30
N ASP A 111 -26.42 1.77 7.65
CA ASP A 111 -26.88 2.93 6.89
C ASP A 111 -26.20 4.25 7.27
N ARG A 112 -25.45 4.26 8.38
CA ARG A 112 -24.65 5.42 8.79
C ARG A 112 -23.78 5.90 7.63
N GLN A 113 -23.38 7.16 7.63
CA GLN A 113 -22.41 7.66 6.65
C GLN A 113 -21.23 8.25 7.41
N LEU A 114 -20.03 8.01 6.90
CA LEU A 114 -18.81 8.63 7.43
C LEU A 114 -18.49 9.81 6.51
N PRO A 115 -18.44 11.05 7.04
CA PRO A 115 -17.88 12.18 6.31
C PRO A 115 -16.47 11.87 5.82
N SER A 116 -16.09 12.43 4.67
CA SER A 116 -14.76 12.18 4.11
C SER A 116 -13.66 12.61 5.10
N GLU A 117 -12.72 11.71 5.35
CA GLU A 117 -11.55 11.94 6.20
C GLU A 117 -10.26 11.54 5.47
N GLY A 118 -9.12 12.10 5.89
CA GLY A 118 -7.83 11.74 5.31
C GLY A 118 -7.41 10.33 5.72
N ALA A 119 -6.95 9.50 4.78
CA ALA A 119 -6.40 8.19 5.09
C ALA A 119 -4.89 8.14 4.83
N THR A 120 -4.18 7.40 5.68
CA THR A 120 -2.73 7.19 5.58
C THR A 120 -2.40 5.86 4.90
N ARG A 121 -1.18 5.73 4.40
CA ARG A 121 -0.64 4.43 4.01
C ARG A 121 -0.65 3.49 5.23
N GLY A 122 -1.15 2.27 5.03
CA GLY A 122 -1.35 1.28 6.08
C GLY A 122 -2.76 1.28 6.66
N ALA A 123 -3.60 2.28 6.35
CA ALA A 123 -4.99 2.29 6.78
C ALA A 123 -5.76 1.07 6.23
N ILE A 124 -6.53 0.39 7.08
CA ILE A 124 -7.44 -0.68 6.68
C ILE A 124 -8.84 -0.09 6.52
N GLN A 125 -9.40 -0.18 5.33
CA GLN A 125 -10.72 0.33 4.98
C GLN A 125 -11.68 -0.83 4.72
N VAL A 126 -12.92 -0.70 5.22
CA VAL A 126 -14.00 -1.68 4.98
C VAL A 126 -15.09 -1.04 4.16
N PRO A 127 -15.26 -1.39 2.89
CA PRO A 127 -16.43 -0.97 2.11
C PRO A 127 -17.73 -1.58 2.69
N LYS A 128 -18.87 -0.95 2.43
CA LYS A 128 -20.18 -1.46 2.87
C LYS A 128 -20.43 -2.87 2.31
N ALA A 129 -20.85 -3.77 3.19
CA ALA A 129 -21.31 -5.12 2.86
C ALA A 129 -20.39 -5.93 1.90
N SER A 130 -19.07 -5.73 1.98
CA SER A 130 -18.12 -6.46 1.14
C SER A 130 -17.36 -7.52 1.92
N LYS A 131 -17.15 -8.68 1.29
CA LYS A 131 -16.12 -9.66 1.69
C LYS A 131 -14.68 -9.15 1.49
N LEU A 132 -14.54 -7.87 1.18
CA LEU A 132 -13.29 -7.23 0.78
C LEU A 132 -12.87 -6.21 1.83
N LEU A 133 -11.63 -6.28 2.30
CA LEU A 133 -10.96 -5.16 2.98
C LEU A 133 -9.96 -4.52 2.02
N ARG A 134 -9.67 -3.23 2.22
CA ARG A 134 -8.61 -2.52 1.49
C ARG A 134 -7.54 -2.04 2.46
N LEU A 135 -6.30 -2.48 2.27
CA LEU A 135 -5.13 -1.91 2.93
C LEU A 135 -4.50 -0.84 2.03
N ASN A 136 -4.49 0.41 2.47
CA ASN A 136 -3.97 1.52 1.67
C ASN A 136 -2.45 1.43 1.51
N SER A 137 -1.97 1.55 0.27
CA SER A 137 -0.53 1.63 -0.04
C SER A 137 -0.06 3.05 -0.35
N LEU A 138 -1.00 4.02 -0.34
CA LEU A 138 -0.79 5.46 -0.52
C LEU A 138 -1.53 6.22 0.60
N THR A 139 -1.08 7.44 0.88
CA THR A 139 -1.86 8.42 1.65
C THR A 139 -2.85 9.07 0.69
N ASN A 140 -4.15 8.83 0.88
CA ASN A 140 -5.20 9.48 0.07
C ASN A 140 -6.46 9.75 0.88
N GLY A 141 -7.11 10.90 0.63
CA GLY A 141 -8.51 11.10 1.00
C GLY A 141 -9.37 10.39 -0.04
N GLN A 142 -10.33 9.59 0.40
CA GLN A 142 -11.36 9.04 -0.49
C GLN A 142 -12.72 9.32 0.15
N PRO A 143 -13.70 9.83 -0.61
CA PRO A 143 -15.04 9.94 -0.10
C PRO A 143 -15.60 8.52 0.13
N SER A 144 -16.21 8.31 1.30
CA SER A 144 -17.00 7.13 1.70
C SER A 144 -16.31 5.85 2.18
N SER A 145 -14.99 5.82 2.40
CA SER A 145 -14.35 4.64 3.03
C SER A 145 -14.07 4.85 4.52
N ARG A 146 -14.55 3.91 5.34
CA ARG A 146 -14.40 3.92 6.81
C ARG A 146 -13.08 3.27 7.21
N GLN A 147 -12.23 4.00 7.93
CA GLN A 147 -10.91 3.54 8.36
C GLN A 147 -11.01 2.80 9.71
N LEU A 148 -10.80 1.50 9.68
CA LEU A 148 -10.85 0.63 10.86
C LEU A 148 -9.63 0.76 11.77
N ALA A 149 -8.47 0.89 11.15
CA ALA A 149 -7.19 0.67 11.79
C ALA A 149 -6.07 1.35 11.00
N ALA A 150 -4.97 1.69 11.67
CA ALA A 150 -3.72 2.11 11.02
C ALA A 150 -2.67 0.98 11.14
N GLY A 151 -2.32 0.35 10.03
CA GLY A 151 -1.20 -0.58 9.95
C GLY A 151 0.13 0.16 9.84
N SER A 152 1.19 -0.41 10.43
CA SER A 152 2.54 0.06 10.15
C SER A 152 2.93 -0.34 8.71
N PRO A 153 3.36 0.60 7.84
CA PRO A 153 3.72 0.28 6.45
C PRO A 153 5.02 -0.53 6.33
N HIS A 154 5.72 -0.73 7.46
CA HIS A 154 6.96 -1.48 7.53
C HIS A 154 6.71 -2.88 8.09
N ARG A 155 7.02 -3.89 7.29
CA ARG A 155 7.33 -5.24 7.77
C ARG A 155 8.57 -5.12 8.64
N ARG A 156 8.39 -4.92 9.94
CA ARG A 156 9.42 -5.16 10.95
C ARG A 156 8.90 -6.22 11.91
N ARG A 157 9.80 -7.18 12.14
CA ARG A 157 9.73 -8.36 13.01
C ARG A 157 8.79 -8.18 14.19
#